data_AF-A0A963MHW4-F1
#
_entry.id   AF-A0A963MHW4-F1
#
_cell.length_a   1.000
_cell.length_b   1.000
_cell.length_c   1.000
_cell.angle_alpha   90.00
_cell.angle_beta   90.00
_cell.angle_gamma   90.00
#
_symmetry.space_group_name_H-M   'P 1'
#
loop_
_entity.id
_entity.type
_entity.pdbx_description
1 polymer ?
#
loop_
_entity_poly.entity_id
_entity_poly.type
_entity_poly.pdbx_seq_one_letter_code
_entity_poly.pdbx_strand_id
1 'polypeptide(L)'
;MRDIDRITEALIETLGGLEMFGPGIAPHLRAYSAAAKIKCETLRTDPAIFDVWSTFVVAAQQVTGFAPLLPIGAADIDERETSEGKHLIQKGVDLISYITRARVPMPKSTQDFLDSCDTFYRAASGRRQANNETL
;
A
#
# COMPACT_ATOMS: atom_id res chain seq x y z
N MET A 1 -16.83 1.57 -3.22
CA MET A 1 -15.46 2.09 -3.45
C MET A 1 -14.78 2.61 -2.20
N ARG A 2 -15.52 3.09 -1.20
CA ARG A 2 -14.98 3.59 0.08
C ARG A 2 -13.89 2.70 0.70
N ASP A 3 -13.99 1.38 0.61
CA ASP A 3 -12.95 0.48 1.15
C ASP A 3 -11.61 0.60 0.41
N ILE A 4 -11.61 0.78 -0.92
CA ILE A 4 -10.38 1.02 -1.70
C ILE A 4 -9.71 2.32 -1.21
N ASP A 5 -10.49 3.38 -1.02
CA ASP A 5 -9.98 4.65 -0.50
C ASP A 5 -9.42 4.48 0.91
N ARG A 6 -10.13 3.78 1.81
CA ARG A 6 -9.66 3.52 3.19
C ARG A 6 -8.36 2.74 3.23
N ILE A 7 -8.22 1.69 2.43
CA ILE A 7 -6.99 0.88 2.34
C ILE A 7 -5.83 1.74 1.83
N THR A 8 -6.09 2.57 0.82
CA THR A 8 -5.09 3.44 0.19
C THR A 8 -4.59 4.48 1.19
N GLU A 9 -5.50 5.21 1.85
CA GLU A 9 -5.09 6.24 2.80
C GLU A 9 -4.39 5.63 4.03
N ALA A 10 -4.86 4.50 4.54
CA ALA A 10 -4.18 3.83 5.66
C ALA A 10 -2.74 3.43 5.30
N LEU A 11 -2.50 2.92 4.08
CA LEU A 11 -1.14 2.63 3.60
C LEU A 11 -0.28 3.89 3.51
N ILE A 12 -0.84 4.98 2.96
CA ILE A 12 -0.13 6.25 2.81
C ILE A 12 0.24 6.82 4.17
N GLU A 13 -0.69 6.83 5.13
CA GLU A 13 -0.45 7.30 6.50
C GLU A 13 0.60 6.45 7.21
N THR A 14 0.49 5.13 7.08
CA THR A 14 1.39 4.17 7.75
C THR A 14 2.82 4.25 7.22
N LEU A 15 2.99 4.31 5.89
CA LEU A 15 4.31 4.32 5.26
C LEU A 15 4.89 5.72 5.12
N GLY A 16 4.06 6.76 5.05
CA GLY A 16 4.49 8.15 4.91
C GLY A 16 5.28 8.67 6.11
N GLY A 17 5.11 8.06 7.30
CA GLY A 17 5.92 8.35 8.49
C GLY A 17 7.33 7.72 8.46
N LEU A 18 7.68 6.99 7.40
CA LEU A 18 8.98 6.34 7.25
C LEU A 18 9.78 7.02 6.13
N GLU A 19 10.97 7.55 6.46
CA GLU A 19 11.80 8.29 5.49
C GLU A 19 12.14 7.46 4.24
N MET A 20 12.37 6.16 4.40
CA MET A 20 12.71 5.25 3.30
C MET A 20 11.57 5.06 2.27
N PHE A 21 10.32 5.34 2.64
CA PHE A 21 9.14 5.23 1.77
C PHE A 21 8.55 6.59 1.36
N GLY A 22 8.73 7.62 2.20
CA GLY A 22 8.17 8.96 1.99
C GLY A 22 9.06 9.88 1.15
N PRO A 23 8.49 10.83 0.38
CA PRO A 23 7.10 10.94 -0.09
C PRO A 23 6.80 10.09 -1.34
N GLY A 24 7.74 9.25 -1.78
CA GLY A 24 7.73 8.63 -3.11
C GLY A 24 6.59 7.65 -3.38
N ILE A 25 6.11 6.90 -2.39
CA ILE A 25 5.11 5.83 -2.63
C ILE A 25 3.67 6.34 -2.79
N ALA A 26 3.32 7.47 -2.16
CA ALA A 26 1.94 7.94 -2.08
C ALA A 26 1.30 8.23 -3.46
N PRO A 27 1.99 8.85 -4.43
CA PRO A 27 1.46 9.02 -5.78
C PRO A 27 1.12 7.70 -6.48
N HIS A 28 1.96 6.66 -6.32
CA HIS A 28 1.70 5.34 -6.91
C HIS A 28 0.47 4.67 -6.28
N LEU A 29 0.32 4.76 -4.97
CA LEU A 29 -0.86 4.25 -4.25
C LEU A 29 -2.16 4.94 -4.70
N ARG A 30 -2.13 6.27 -4.85
CA ARG A 30 -3.29 7.04 -5.36
C ARG A 30 -3.62 6.70 -6.80
N ALA A 31 -2.61 6.55 -7.67
CA ALA A 31 -2.80 6.13 -9.05
C ALA A 31 -3.41 4.72 -9.14
N TYR A 32 -2.94 3.79 -8.32
CA TYR A 32 -3.48 2.44 -8.24
C TYR A 32 -4.95 2.43 -7.76
N SER A 33 -5.26 3.19 -6.70
CA SER A 33 -6.62 3.38 -6.21
C SER A 33 -7.56 3.95 -7.29
N ALA A 34 -7.12 4.97 -8.02
CA ALA A 34 -7.90 5.54 -9.12
C ALA A 34 -8.17 4.52 -10.23
N ALA A 35 -7.15 3.78 -10.67
CA ALA A 35 -7.28 2.75 -11.69
C ALA A 35 -8.19 1.60 -11.25
N ALA A 36 -8.09 1.17 -9.99
CA ALA A 36 -8.94 0.17 -9.38
C ALA A 36 -10.41 0.59 -9.40
N LYS A 37 -10.68 1.85 -9.06
CA LYS A 37 -12.03 2.41 -9.10
C LYS A 37 -12.60 2.44 -10.52
N ILE A 38 -11.87 3.00 -11.48
CA ILE A 38 -12.28 2.99 -12.89
C ILE A 38 -12.57 1.55 -13.36
N LYS A 39 -11.68 0.60 -13.03
CA LYS A 39 -11.86 -0.81 -13.39
C LYS A 39 -13.13 -1.44 -12.82
N CYS A 40 -13.58 -1.02 -11.63
CA CYS A 40 -14.85 -1.47 -11.03
C CYS A 40 -16.08 -1.01 -11.81
N GLU A 41 -15.96 0.08 -12.58
CA GLU A 41 -17.04 0.67 -13.37
C GLU A 41 -17.02 0.18 -14.82
N THR A 42 -15.84 -0.20 -15.34
CA THR A 42 -15.67 -0.70 -16.71
C THR A 42 -16.07 -2.17 -16.88
N LEU A 43 -17.10 -2.41 -17.70
CA LEU A 43 -17.55 -3.75 -18.10
C LEU A 43 -16.62 -4.41 -19.12
N ARG A 44 -16.70 -5.73 -19.25
CA ARG A 44 -15.89 -6.49 -20.23
C ARG A 44 -16.20 -6.13 -21.69
N THR A 45 -17.40 -5.63 -21.95
CA THR A 45 -17.88 -5.21 -23.28
C THR A 45 -17.56 -3.76 -23.61
N ASP A 46 -17.02 -3.00 -22.66
CA ASP A 46 -16.63 -1.61 -22.88
C ASP A 46 -15.45 -1.54 -23.87
N PRO A 47 -15.49 -0.67 -24.90
CA PRO A 47 -14.36 -0.49 -25.82
C PRO A 47 -13.03 -0.19 -25.11
N ALA A 48 -13.05 0.50 -23.97
CA ALA A 48 -11.85 0.88 -23.21
C ALA A 48 -11.32 -0.22 -22.27
N ILE A 49 -11.90 -1.42 -22.27
CA ILE A 49 -11.57 -2.48 -21.30
C ILE A 49 -10.07 -2.83 -21.25
N PHE A 50 -9.41 -2.88 -22.41
CA PHE A 50 -7.99 -3.24 -22.50
C PHE A 50 -7.08 -2.16 -21.89
N ASP A 51 -7.39 -0.89 -22.14
CA ASP A 51 -6.64 0.25 -21.59
C ASP A 51 -6.85 0.38 -20.08
N VAL A 52 -8.09 0.22 -19.62
CA VAL A 52 -8.40 0.27 -18.18
C VAL A 52 -7.74 -0.89 -17.43
N TRP A 53 -7.82 -2.11 -17.99
CA TRP A 53 -7.20 -3.27 -17.37
C TRP A 53 -5.67 -3.15 -17.33
N SER A 54 -5.03 -2.73 -18.42
CA SER A 54 -3.57 -2.55 -18.45
C SER A 54 -3.12 -1.44 -17.50
N THR A 55 -3.83 -0.31 -17.44
CA THR A 55 -3.57 0.78 -16.48
C THR A 55 -3.64 0.29 -15.04
N PHE A 56 -4.66 -0.51 -14.70
CA PHE A 56 -4.81 -1.10 -13.38
C PHE A 56 -3.66 -2.05 -13.02
N VAL A 57 -3.26 -2.93 -13.94
CA VAL A 57 -2.15 -3.89 -13.71
C VAL A 57 -0.81 -3.18 -13.59
N VAL A 58 -0.54 -2.19 -14.45
CA VAL A 58 0.71 -1.41 -14.41
C VAL A 58 0.79 -0.59 -13.13
N ALA A 59 -0.31 0.04 -12.69
CA ALA A 59 -0.32 0.79 -11.43
C ALA A 59 -0.06 -0.12 -10.22
N ALA A 60 -0.60 -1.36 -10.23
CA ALA A 60 -0.29 -2.35 -9.19
C ALA A 60 1.21 -2.69 -9.16
N GLN A 61 1.81 -2.91 -10.34
CA GLN A 61 3.24 -3.22 -10.47
C GLN A 61 4.13 -2.06 -10.03
N GLN A 62 3.73 -0.81 -10.27
CA GLN A 62 4.48 0.35 -9.79
C GLN A 62 4.48 0.43 -8.26
N VAL A 63 3.36 0.07 -7.63
CA VAL A 63 3.26 0.02 -6.16
C VAL A 63 4.10 -1.12 -5.59
N THR A 64 3.99 -2.35 -6.11
CA THR A 64 4.73 -3.51 -5.59
C THR A 64 6.21 -3.51 -5.95
N GLY A 65 6.57 -2.87 -7.07
CA GLY A 65 7.94 -2.66 -7.52
C GLY A 65 8.62 -1.43 -6.89
N PHE A 66 7.93 -0.68 -6.04
CA PHE A 66 8.51 0.45 -5.34
C PHE A 66 9.70 -0.02 -4.49
N ALA A 67 10.86 0.59 -4.73
CA ALA A 67 12.10 0.29 -4.01
C ALA A 67 12.35 1.37 -2.96
N PRO A 68 12.18 1.06 -1.66
CA PRO A 68 12.49 2.00 -0.58
C PRO A 68 13.99 2.33 -0.58
N LEU A 69 14.32 3.58 -0.31
CA LEU A 69 15.70 4.06 -0.28
C LEU A 69 16.25 3.86 1.13
N LEU A 70 17.08 2.84 1.30
CA LEU A 70 17.85 2.60 2.52
C LEU A 70 19.23 3.25 2.42
N PRO A 71 19.71 3.94 3.47
CA PRO A 71 21.10 4.40 3.54
C PRO A 71 22.08 3.23 3.42
N ILE A 72 23.28 3.50 2.90
CA ILE A 72 24.36 2.51 2.90
C ILE A 72 24.79 2.28 4.35
N GLY A 73 24.72 1.02 4.81
CA GLY A 73 24.96 0.67 6.22
C GLY A 73 23.77 0.93 7.13
N ALA A 74 22.55 0.92 6.57
CA ALA A 74 21.31 0.97 7.34
C ALA A 74 21.35 -0.03 8.51
N ALA A 75 20.84 0.39 9.67
CA ALA A 75 20.78 -0.47 10.83
C ALA A 75 19.77 -1.61 10.62
N ASP A 76 19.93 -2.73 11.33
CA ASP A 76 19.03 -3.89 11.24
C ASP A 76 17.54 -3.53 11.40
N ILE A 77 17.25 -2.47 12.16
CA ILE A 77 15.91 -1.89 12.34
C ILE A 77 15.31 -1.37 11.03
N ASP A 78 16.10 -0.68 10.21
CA ASP A 78 15.65 -0.07 8.95
C ASP A 78 15.42 -1.14 7.87
N GLU A 79 16.27 -2.18 7.83
CA GLU A 79 16.08 -3.33 6.96
C GLU A 79 14.79 -4.09 7.30
N ARG A 80 14.55 -4.29 8.60
CA ARG A 80 13.34 -4.95 9.10
C ARG A 80 12.08 -4.13 8.77
N GLU A 81 12.09 -2.84 9.06
CA GLU A 81 10.97 -1.93 8.75
C GLU A 81 10.68 -1.89 7.25
N THR A 82 11.72 -1.92 6.42
CA THR A 82 11.60 -2.01 4.97
C THR A 82 10.94 -3.32 4.53
N SER A 83 11.38 -4.45 5.08
CA SER A 83 10.82 -5.76 4.75
C SER A 83 9.35 -5.90 5.18
N GLU A 84 9.03 -5.50 6.41
CA GLU A 84 7.67 -5.48 6.93
C GLU A 84 6.77 -4.52 6.13
N GLY A 85 7.28 -3.33 5.77
CA GLY A 85 6.57 -2.36 4.93
C GLY A 85 6.27 -2.88 3.53
N LYS A 86 7.22 -3.57 2.87
CA LYS A 86 7.00 -4.24 1.57
C LYS A 86 5.91 -5.30 1.65
N HIS A 87 5.88 -6.08 2.72
CA HIS A 87 4.82 -7.06 2.95
C HIS A 87 3.44 -6.41 3.11
N LEU A 88 3.39 -5.28 3.82
CA LEU A 88 2.16 -4.50 3.99
C LEU A 88 1.65 -3.95 2.65
N ILE A 89 2.57 -3.44 1.80
CA ILE A 89 2.26 -2.99 0.45
C ILE A 89 1.63 -4.13 -0.37
N GLN A 90 2.28 -5.31 -0.39
CA GLN A 90 1.78 -6.45 -1.15
C GLN A 90 0.37 -6.85 -0.70
N LYS A 91 0.13 -6.94 0.61
CA LYS A 91 -1.19 -7.24 1.17
C LYS A 91 -2.26 -6.24 0.75
N GLY A 92 -1.95 -4.94 0.76
CA GLY A 92 -2.91 -3.91 0.38
C GLY A 92 -3.23 -3.92 -1.11
N VAL A 93 -2.22 -4.16 -1.96
CA VAL A 93 -2.40 -4.35 -3.41
C VAL A 93 -3.29 -5.55 -3.68
N ASP A 94 -3.03 -6.69 -3.04
CA ASP A 94 -3.83 -7.90 -3.20
C ASP A 94 -5.29 -7.65 -2.78
N LEU A 95 -5.51 -6.98 -1.64
CA LEU A 95 -6.85 -6.69 -1.15
C LEU A 95 -7.64 -5.76 -2.09
N ILE A 96 -7.03 -4.67 -2.57
CA ILE A 96 -7.66 -3.79 -3.57
C ILE A 96 -7.97 -4.58 -4.85
N SER A 97 -7.05 -5.47 -5.27
CA SER A 97 -7.26 -6.33 -6.43
C SER A 97 -8.46 -7.28 -6.26
N TYR A 98 -8.60 -7.90 -5.09
CA TYR A 98 -9.76 -8.75 -4.77
C TYR A 98 -11.07 -7.97 -4.79
N ILE A 99 -11.12 -6.80 -4.13
CA ILE A 99 -12.30 -5.92 -4.15
C ILE A 99 -12.65 -5.51 -5.58
N THR A 100 -11.64 -5.14 -6.39
CA THR A 100 -11.81 -4.69 -7.77
C THR A 100 -12.37 -5.77 -8.67
N ARG A 101 -11.82 -6.99 -8.57
CA ARG A 101 -12.25 -8.14 -9.40
C ARG A 101 -13.64 -8.64 -9.01
N ALA A 102 -13.91 -8.74 -7.72
CA ALA A 102 -15.20 -9.22 -7.21
C ALA A 102 -16.29 -8.14 -7.27
N ARG A 103 -15.91 -6.86 -7.36
CA ARG A 103 -16.80 -5.69 -7.36
C ARG A 103 -17.73 -5.64 -6.15
N VAL A 104 -17.28 -6.16 -5.01
CA VAL A 104 -18.03 -6.19 -3.75
C VAL A 104 -17.17 -5.67 -2.60
N PRO A 105 -17.78 -5.00 -1.61
CA PRO A 105 -17.10 -4.66 -0.35
C PRO A 105 -16.54 -5.91 0.34
N MET A 106 -15.41 -5.76 1.03
CA MET A 106 -14.78 -6.81 1.85
C MET A 106 -14.50 -6.27 3.25
N PRO A 107 -15.54 -5.99 4.06
CA PRO A 107 -15.40 -5.21 5.28
C PRO A 107 -14.52 -5.87 6.34
N LYS A 108 -14.60 -7.20 6.50
CA LYS A 108 -13.74 -7.94 7.43
C LYS A 108 -12.27 -7.86 7.01
N SER A 109 -11.95 -8.24 5.78
CA SER A 109 -10.57 -8.19 5.27
C SER A 109 -10.00 -6.76 5.25
N THR A 110 -10.86 -5.76 5.01
CA THR A 110 -10.49 -4.35 5.12
C THR A 110 -10.12 -4.01 6.56
N GLN A 111 -10.93 -4.41 7.54
CA GLN A 111 -10.61 -4.17 8.95
C GLN A 111 -9.32 -4.87 9.37
N ASP A 112 -9.16 -6.16 9.03
CA ASP A 112 -7.95 -6.93 9.33
C ASP A 112 -6.68 -6.27 8.74
N PHE A 113 -6.81 -5.65 7.56
CA PHE A 113 -5.73 -4.90 6.93
C PHE A 113 -5.41 -3.60 7.66
N LEU A 114 -6.43 -2.83 8.07
CA LEU A 114 -6.25 -1.62 8.86
C LEU A 114 -5.59 -1.91 10.21
N ASP A 115 -5.98 -3.00 10.86
CA ASP A 115 -5.37 -3.45 12.12
C ASP A 115 -3.90 -3.85 11.92
N SER A 116 -3.58 -4.45 10.77
CA SER A 116 -2.19 -4.74 10.37
C SER A 116 -1.36 -3.45 10.19
N CYS A 117 -1.96 -2.40 9.61
CA CYS A 117 -1.33 -1.09 9.45
C CYS A 117 -1.04 -0.44 10.81
N ASP A 118 -2.01 -0.42 11.73
CA ASP A 118 -1.84 0.13 13.08
C ASP A 118 -0.77 -0.65 13.87
N THR A 119 -0.80 -1.99 13.79
CA THR A 119 0.20 -2.84 14.45
C THR A 119 1.61 -2.52 13.98
N PHE A 120 1.80 -2.37 12.68
CA PHE A 120 3.10 -2.00 12.10
C PHE A 120 3.52 -0.59 12.52
N TYR A 121 2.63 0.40 12.44
CA TYR A 121 2.92 1.78 12.81
C TYR A 121 3.38 1.90 14.27
N ARG A 122 2.68 1.23 15.19
CA ARG A 122 3.04 1.19 16.62
C ARG A 122 4.40 0.54 16.85
N ALA A 123 4.66 -0.57 16.17
CA ALA A 123 5.93 -1.28 16.29
C ALA A 123 7.09 -0.42 15.77
N ALA A 124 6.95 0.22 14.60
CA ALA A 124 7.97 1.11 14.04
C ALA A 124 8.21 2.33 14.95
N SER A 125 7.14 2.98 15.44
CA SER A 125 7.25 4.14 16.33
C SER A 125 7.95 3.81 17.65
N GLY A 126 7.60 2.70 18.29
CA GLY A 126 8.21 2.28 19.55
C GLY A 126 9.70 1.91 19.40
N ARG A 127 10.07 1.27 18.29
CA ARG A 127 11.47 0.93 18.01
C ARG A 127 12.35 2.16 17.80
N ARG A 128 11.84 3.20 17.14
CA ARG A 128 12.55 4.47 16.94
C ARG A 128 12.75 5.25 18.23
N GLN A 129 11.76 5.23 19.12
CA GLN A 129 11.88 5.83 20.46
C GLN A 129 12.99 5.16 21.28
N ALA A 130 13.02 3.82 21.32
CA ALA A 130 14.06 3.07 22.04
C ALA A 130 15.48 3.32 21.50
N ASN A 131 15.63 3.48 20.18
CA ASN A 131 16.93 3.79 19.56
C ASN A 131 17.44 5.18 19.94
N ASN A 132 16.54 6.15 20.11
CA ASN A 132 16.90 7.52 20.49
C ASN A 132 17.28 7.67 21.98
N GLU A 133 16.89 6.72 22.84
CA GLU A 133 17.28 6.69 24.27
C GLU A 133 18.62 5.98 24.52
N THR A 134 19.16 5.29 23.52
CA THR A 134 20.41 4.50 23.63
C THR A 134 21.63 5.27 23.10
N LEU A 135 21.44 6.47 22.54
CA LEU A 135 22.47 7.40 22.06
C LEU A 135 22.65 8.58 23.03
#